data_AF-A0A7W2DA35-F1
#
_entry.id   AF-A0A7W2DA35-F1
#
_cell.length_a   1.000
_cell.length_b   1.000
_cell.length_c   1.000
_cell.angle_alpha   90.00
_cell.angle_beta   90.00
_cell.angle_gamma   90.00
#
_symmetry.space_group_name_H-M   'P 1'
#
loop_
_entity.id
_entity.type
_entity.pdbx_description
1 polymer ?
#
loop_
_entity_poly.entity_id
_entity_poly.type
_entity_poly.pdbx_seq_one_letter_code
_entity_poly.pdbx_strand_id
1 'polypeptide(L)' 'APPKPPAAKLPDHPAYQQIMAVFAAGDGPLRARGVCEAMDLEITPSNVNNVRLKLKRLVERRILTEAEQGLFTQPQP' A
#
# COMPACT_ATOMS: atom_id res chain seq x y z
N ALA A 1 -15.13 -3.08 -18.40
CA ALA A 1 -14.40 -2.68 -17.19
C ALA A 1 -14.07 -3.94 -16.40
N PRO A 2 -12.83 -4.14 -15.92
CA PRO A 2 -12.53 -5.29 -15.09
C PRO A 2 -13.29 -5.21 -13.75
N PRO A 3 -13.69 -6.34 -13.15
CA PRO A 3 -14.41 -6.36 -11.90
C PRO A 3 -13.48 -5.85 -10.79
N LYS A 4 -13.91 -4.80 -10.07
CA LYS A 4 -13.24 -4.30 -8.87
C LYS A 4 -13.23 -5.44 -7.84
N PRO A 5 -12.05 -5.94 -7.39
CA PRO A 5 -12.03 -7.01 -6.40
C PRO A 5 -12.83 -6.59 -5.17
N PRO A 6 -13.53 -7.53 -4.50
CA PRO A 6 -14.30 -7.23 -3.31
C PRO A 6 -13.42 -6.48 -2.33
N ALA A 7 -13.85 -5.27 -1.96
CA ALA A 7 -13.09 -4.40 -1.07
C ALA A 7 -12.96 -5.10 0.29
N ALA A 8 -11.86 -5.82 0.48
CA ALA A 8 -11.44 -6.29 1.79
C ALA A 8 -11.51 -5.07 2.72
N LYS A 9 -12.32 -5.16 3.78
CA LYS A 9 -12.62 -4.01 4.63
C LYS A 9 -11.33 -3.40 5.13
N LEU A 10 -10.98 -2.22 4.61
CA LEU A 10 -9.79 -1.49 5.03
C LEU A 10 -9.95 -1.11 6.50
N PRO A 11 -8.86 -1.07 7.29
CA PRO A 11 -8.94 -0.58 8.66
C PRO A 11 -9.35 0.91 8.67
N ASP A 12 -10.03 1.35 9.74
CA ASP A 12 -10.66 2.69 9.88
C ASP A 12 -9.70 3.89 9.98
N HIS A 13 -8.47 3.79 9.48
CA HIS A 13 -7.50 4.87 9.51
C HIS A 13 -7.27 5.44 8.10
N PRO A 14 -7.37 6.78 7.89
CA PRO A 14 -7.34 7.41 6.56
C PRO A 14 -6.07 7.10 5.76
N ALA A 15 -4.92 6.99 6.42
CA ALA A 15 -3.68 6.55 5.78
C ALA A 15 -3.79 5.23 5.00
N TYR A 16 -4.62 4.26 5.41
CA TYR A 16 -4.80 3.02 4.62
C TYR A 16 -5.54 3.28 3.31
N GLN A 17 -6.51 4.20 3.31
CA GLN A 17 -7.22 4.60 2.09
C GLN A 17 -6.29 5.32 1.12
N GLN A 18 -5.44 6.22 1.63
CA GLN A 18 -4.43 6.92 0.81
C GLN A 18 -3.43 5.93 0.21
N ILE A 19 -2.91 4.98 0.99
CA ILE A 19 -2.02 3.92 0.50
C ILE A 19 -2.70 3.12 -0.62
N MET A 20 -3.97 2.74 -0.44
CA MET A 20 -4.71 2.00 -1.47
C MET A 20 -4.94 2.84 -2.73
N ALA A 21 -5.17 4.15 -2.59
CA ALA A 21 -5.29 5.05 -3.72
C ALA A 21 -3.98 5.13 -4.53
N VAL A 22 -2.83 5.16 -3.85
CA VAL A 22 -1.51 5.10 -4.51
C VAL A 22 -1.37 3.82 -5.35
N PHE A 23 -1.70 2.66 -4.79
CA PHE A 23 -1.65 1.40 -5.53
C PHE A 23 -2.71 1.26 -6.62
N ALA A 24 -3.84 1.96 -6.51
CA ALA A 24 -4.89 1.96 -7.53
C ALA A 24 -4.56 2.91 -8.70
N ALA A 25 -3.76 3.96 -8.44
CA ALA A 25 -3.31 4.90 -9.46
C ALA A 25 -2.00 4.47 -10.16
N GLY A 26 -1.21 3.60 -9.53
CA GLY A 26 0.01 3.05 -10.11
C GLY A 26 -0.21 1.70 -10.77
N ASP A 27 0.53 1.42 -11.85
CA ASP A 27 0.46 0.16 -12.60
C ASP A 27 1.40 -0.94 -12.05
N GLY A 28 2.01 -0.75 -10.88
CA GLY A 28 3.08 -1.64 -10.43
C GLY A 28 3.38 -1.68 -8.94
N PRO A 29 4.26 -2.61 -8.53
CA PRO A 29 4.66 -2.78 -7.15
C PRO A 29 5.44 -1.56 -6.64
N LEU A 30 5.24 -1.19 -5.38
CA LEU A 30 5.89 -0.06 -4.75
C LEU A 30 6.59 -0.46 -3.44
N ARG A 31 7.75 0.14 -3.20
CA ARG A 31 8.42 0.11 -1.89
C ARG A 31 7.85 1.19 -0.98
N ALA A 32 8.04 1.05 0.33
CA ALA A 32 7.55 2.02 1.32
C ALA A 32 7.97 3.47 1.02
N ARG A 33 9.18 3.69 0.50
CA ARG A 33 9.66 5.00 0.04
C ARG A 33 8.80 5.56 -1.09
N GLY A 34 8.54 4.77 -2.14
CA GLY A 34 7.72 5.21 -3.27
C GLY A 34 6.27 5.52 -2.86
N VAL A 35 5.75 4.80 -1.86
CA VAL A 35 4.45 5.13 -1.26
C VAL A 35 4.51 6.45 -0.50
N CYS A 36 5.59 6.75 0.23
CA CYS A 36 5.77 8.09 0.84
C CYS A 36 5.79 9.19 -0.22
N GLU A 37 6.54 9.01 -1.32
CA GLU A 37 6.64 9.97 -2.42
C GLU A 37 5.26 10.21 -3.06
N ALA A 38 4.51 9.15 -3.34
CA ALA A 38 3.16 9.25 -3.93
C ALA A 38 2.11 9.83 -2.98
N MET A 39 2.34 9.77 -1.67
CA MET A 39 1.49 10.38 -0.65
C MET A 39 1.91 11.83 -0.29
N ASP A 40 2.91 12.38 -0.97
CA ASP A 40 3.50 13.70 -0.65
C ASP A 40 4.01 13.79 0.79
N LEU A 41 4.55 12.68 1.32
CA LEU A 41 5.18 12.64 2.63
C LEU A 41 6.67 12.94 2.51
N GLU A 42 7.20 13.68 3.49
CA GLU A 42 8.65 13.86 3.61
C GLU A 42 9.36 12.50 3.73
N ILE A 43 10.41 12.29 2.94
CA ILE A 43 11.18 11.04 2.89
C ILE A 43 12.17 10.98 4.05
N THR A 44 11.62 10.87 5.26
CA THR A 44 12.38 10.65 6.49
C THR A 44 12.37 9.16 6.87
N PRO A 45 13.41 8.66 7.57
CA PRO A 45 13.42 7.28 8.07
C PRO A 45 12.18 6.92 8.89
N SER A 46 11.67 7.88 9.69
CA SER A 46 10.46 7.71 10.49
C SER A 46 9.21 7.47 9.61
N ASN A 47 8.99 8.31 8.61
CA ASN A 47 7.83 8.20 7.72
C ASN A 47 7.88 6.91 6.89
N VAL A 48 9.05 6.57 6.34
CA VAL A 48 9.25 5.33 5.59
C VAL A 48 8.97 4.11 6.47
N ASN A 49 9.42 4.09 7.72
CA ASN A 49 9.14 3.01 8.66
C ASN A 49 7.65 2.93 9.02
N ASN A 50 7.01 4.06 9.28
CA ASN A 50 5.57 4.12 9.58
C ASN A 50 4.72 3.60 8.41
N VAL A 51 5.04 4.00 7.17
CA VAL A 51 4.39 3.48 5.97
C VAL A 51 4.66 1.99 5.80
N ARG A 52 5.91 1.54 5.98
CA ARG A 52 6.25 0.11 5.91
C ARG A 52 5.44 -0.74 6.90
N LEU A 53 5.25 -0.28 8.13
CA LEU A 53 4.40 -0.96 9.13
C LEU A 53 2.94 -1.05 8.68
N LYS A 54 2.40 0.03 8.09
CA LYS A 54 1.03 0.02 7.54
C LYS A 54 0.90 -0.93 6.35
N LEU A 55 1.89 -0.98 5.45
CA LEU A 55 1.93 -1.91 4.33
C LEU A 55 1.96 -3.36 4.81
N LYS A 56 2.80 -3.68 5.80
CA LYS A 56 2.85 -5.02 6.41
C LYS A 56 1.50 -5.44 7.01
N ARG A 57 0.79 -4.53 7.71
CA ARG A 57 -0.56 -4.80 8.22
C ARG A 57 -1.58 -5.09 7.12
N LEU A 58 -1.48 -4.41 5.97
CA LEU A 58 -2.33 -4.69 4.81
C LEU A 58 -1.99 -6.06 4.20
N VAL A 59 -0.72 -6.45 4.20
CA VAL A 59 -0.28 -7.80 3.76
C VAL A 59 -0.78 -8.90 4.69
N GLU A 60 -0.68 -8.71 6.01
CA GLU A 60 -1.24 -9.63 7.02
C GLU A 60 -2.74 -9.87 6.82
N ARG A 61 -3.46 -8.84 6.37
CA ARG A 61 -4.90 -8.91 6.06
C ARG A 61 -5.22 -9.40 4.64
N ARG A 62 -4.21 -9.82 3.86
CA ARG A 62 -4.35 -10.23 2.45
C ARG A 62 -4.94 -9.15 1.53
N ILE A 63 -4.82 -7.88 1.91
CA ILE A 63 -5.27 -6.73 1.12
C ILE A 63 -4.19 -6.32 0.11
N LEU A 64 -2.93 -6.42 0.52
CA LEU A 64 -1.76 -6.31 -0.35
C LEU A 64 -0.98 -7.63 -0.34
N THR A 65 -0.11 -7.79 -1.32
CA THR A 65 0.87 -8.87 -1.40
C THR A 65 2.26 -8.27 -1.33
N GLU A 66 3.15 -8.86 -0.53
CA GLU A 66 4.57 -8.56 -0.60
C GLU A 66 5.20 -9.50 -1.65
N ALA A 67 5.47 -8.97 -2.85
CA ALA A 67 6.02 -9.75 -3.95
C ALA A 67 7.49 -10.10 -3.72
N GLU A 68 8.24 -9.16 -3.13
CA GLU A 68 9.62 -9.33 -2.70
C GLU A 68 9.82 -8.61 -1.37
N GLN A 69 10.96 -8.84 -0.70
CA GLN A 69 11.25 -8.20 0.59
C GLN A 69 11.15 -6.67 0.49
N GLY A 70 10.12 -6.09 1.12
CA GLY A 70 9.85 -4.65 1.10
C GLY A 70 9.23 -4.10 -0.18
N LEU A 71 8.82 -4.96 -1.11
CA LEU A 71 8.13 -4.62 -2.35
C LEU A 71 6.67 -5.09 -2.26
N PHE A 72 5.73 -4.15 -2.30
CA PHE A 72 4.31 -4.40 -2.07
C PHE A 72 3.52 -4.16 -3.34
N THR A 73 2.46 -4.94 -3.57
CA THR A 73 1.59 -4.84 -4.74
C THR A 73 0.16 -5.24 -4.39
N GLN A 74 -0.79 -4.87 -5.25
CA GLN A 74 -2.14 -5.39 -5.14
C GLN A 74 -2.15 -6.89 -5.48
N PRO A 75 -2.98 -7.71 -4.79
CA PRO A 75 -3.20 -9.09 -5.19
C PRO A 75 -3.72 -9.11 -6.63
N GLN A 76 -3.08 -9.89 -7.49
CA GLN A 76 -3.56 -10.08 -8.86
C GLN A 76 -4.93 -10.78 -8.80
N PRO A 77 -5.91 -10.38 -9.64
CA PRO A 77 -7.22 -11.03 -9.72
C PRO A 77 -7.13 -12.52 -10.07
#